data_AF-A0A1Z9NSD4-F1
#
_entry.id   AF-A0A1Z9NSD4-F1
#
_cell.length_a   1.000
_cell.length_b   1.000
_cell.length_c   1.000
_cell.angle_alpha   90.00
_cell.angle_beta   90.00
_cell.angle_gamma   90.00
#
_symmetry.space_group_name_H-M   'P 1'
#
loop_
_entity.id
_entity.type
_entity.pdbx_description
1 polymer ?
#
loop_
_entity_poly.entity_id
_entity_poly.type
_entity_poly.pdbx_seq_one_letter_code
_entity_poly.pdbx_strand_id
1 'polypeptide(L)'
;MFEVEEFKIFGFEHLLTIFLIISFSILFPFLLRNLKTSSKSKIALGLAIFIILNEVIKPFYYPALYPERYDFLSTLPLHLCNLASLFIAIFFISKIRFFFNLSFFWGISGVLMALTQPDYPYDFPHLHFILFNFNHALLLFSIFFAFITLKNIPDFKSYQDTIFYSIPIVLVVFSINLLINFLSKNTVANYMYLIEFPLGENLTRFMPDPPFHVLIFIPIALLLFSITYLPFYFKDKFYS
;
A
#
# COMPACT_ATOMS: atom_id res chain seq x y z
N MET A 1 -31.29 0.23 10.80
CA MET A 1 -30.37 -0.53 9.92
C MET A 1 -29.69 0.53 9.07
N PHE A 2 -28.37 0.68 9.13
CA PHE A 2 -27.71 1.63 8.22
C PHE A 2 -27.96 1.12 6.79
N GLU A 3 -28.59 1.93 5.95
CA GLU A 3 -28.73 1.62 4.54
C GLU A 3 -27.33 1.61 3.93
N VAL A 4 -26.97 0.50 3.29
CA VAL A 4 -25.67 0.35 2.64
C VAL A 4 -25.82 0.88 1.22
N GLU A 5 -25.22 2.03 0.95
CA GLU A 5 -25.19 2.61 -0.39
C GLU A 5 -24.08 2.00 -1.25
N GLU A 6 -24.29 1.96 -2.56
CA GLU A 6 -23.22 1.68 -3.53
C GLU A 6 -22.15 2.76 -3.45
N PHE A 7 -20.89 2.34 -3.58
CA PHE A 7 -19.77 3.26 -3.52
C PHE A 7 -19.80 4.29 -4.64
N LYS A 8 -19.67 5.57 -4.27
CA LYS A 8 -19.56 6.69 -5.22
C LYS A 8 -18.15 7.25 -5.22
N ILE A 9 -17.42 7.05 -6.31
CA ILE A 9 -16.08 7.64 -6.47
C ILE A 9 -16.19 9.17 -6.42
N PHE A 10 -15.38 9.77 -5.54
CA PHE A 10 -15.41 11.20 -5.21
C PHE A 10 -16.75 11.71 -4.61
N GLY A 11 -17.56 10.81 -4.06
CA GLY A 11 -18.65 11.14 -3.15
C GLY A 11 -18.16 11.77 -1.84
N PHE A 12 -19.08 12.22 -1.00
CA PHE A 12 -18.76 12.91 0.24
C PHE A 12 -17.96 12.02 1.21
N GLU A 13 -18.41 10.80 1.41
CA GLU A 13 -17.83 9.77 2.27
C GLU A 13 -16.41 9.40 1.82
N HIS A 14 -16.24 9.25 0.51
CA HIS A 14 -14.94 8.99 -0.12
C HIS A 14 -13.95 10.14 0.12
N LEU A 15 -14.34 11.38 -0.23
CA LEU A 15 -13.48 12.55 -0.08
C LEU A 15 -13.17 12.86 1.38
N LEU A 16 -14.16 12.72 2.27
CA LEU A 16 -13.97 12.86 3.70
C LEU A 16 -12.98 11.82 4.23
N THR A 17 -13.10 10.57 3.80
CA THR A 17 -12.19 9.49 4.19
C THR A 17 -10.77 9.78 3.73
N ILE A 18 -10.56 10.17 2.46
CA ILE A 18 -9.24 10.58 1.95
C ILE A 18 -8.67 11.73 2.78
N PHE A 19 -9.46 12.76 3.04
CA PHE A 19 -9.05 13.91 3.85
C PHE A 19 -8.60 13.49 5.24
N LEU A 20 -9.37 12.61 5.91
CA LEU A 20 -9.06 12.12 7.25
C LEU A 20 -7.78 11.27 7.24
N ILE A 21 -7.61 10.37 6.27
CA ILE A 21 -6.43 9.53 6.12
C ILE A 21 -5.17 10.38 5.97
N ILE A 22 -5.18 11.35 5.05
CA ILE A 22 -4.03 12.21 4.78
C ILE A 22 -3.74 13.10 5.99
N SER A 23 -4.77 13.75 6.54
CA SER A 23 -4.63 14.66 7.69
C SER A 23 -4.08 13.93 8.90
N PHE A 24 -4.62 12.75 9.21
CA PHE A 24 -4.17 11.92 10.33
C PHE A 24 -2.71 11.45 10.13
N SER A 25 -2.39 10.99 8.93
CA SER A 25 -1.06 10.47 8.59
C SER A 25 0.03 11.54 8.65
N ILE A 26 -0.30 12.82 8.47
CA ILE A 26 0.68 13.92 8.54
C ILE A 26 0.70 14.55 9.93
N LEU A 27 -0.47 14.93 10.45
CA LEU A 27 -0.58 15.72 11.68
C LEU A 27 -0.03 14.98 12.89
N PHE A 28 -0.39 13.71 13.07
CA PHE A 28 0.03 12.97 14.25
C PHE A 28 1.53 12.67 14.26
N PRO A 29 2.16 12.14 13.19
CA PRO A 29 3.61 12.05 13.13
C PRO A 29 4.33 13.38 13.41
N PHE A 30 3.80 14.48 12.88
CA PHE A 30 4.33 15.81 13.17
C PHE A 30 4.23 16.19 14.65
N LEU A 31 3.09 15.95 15.32
CA LEU A 31 2.94 16.19 16.77
C LEU A 31 3.87 15.29 17.60
N LEU A 32 4.12 14.06 17.16
CA LEU A 32 4.97 13.09 17.83
C LEU A 32 6.49 13.35 17.61
N ARG A 33 6.87 14.26 16.71
CA ARG A 33 8.27 14.50 16.30
C ARG A 33 9.21 14.94 17.41
N ASN A 34 8.67 15.53 18.48
CA ASN A 34 9.45 16.02 19.63
C ASN A 34 9.47 15.05 20.82
N LEU A 35 8.87 13.86 20.69
CA LEU A 35 8.96 12.84 21.73
C LEU A 35 10.39 12.34 21.94
N LYS A 36 10.66 11.82 23.14
CA LYS A 36 11.92 11.14 23.45
C LYS A 36 12.14 9.96 22.50
N THR A 37 13.40 9.67 22.15
CA THR A 37 13.78 8.55 21.27
C THR A 37 13.21 7.22 21.76
N SER A 38 13.20 6.97 23.07
CA SER A 38 12.63 5.76 23.65
C SER A 38 11.13 5.61 23.38
N SER A 39 10.34 6.70 23.49
CA SER A 39 8.91 6.69 23.17
C SER A 39 8.67 6.46 21.68
N LYS A 40 9.45 7.10 20.81
CA LYS A 40 9.38 6.89 19.35
C LYS A 40 9.66 5.45 18.98
N SER A 41 10.67 4.82 19.58
CA SER A 41 10.99 3.41 19.36
C SER A 41 9.87 2.47 19.83
N LYS A 42 9.23 2.75 20.96
CA LYS A 42 8.07 1.97 21.44
C LYS A 42 6.88 2.08 20.49
N ILE A 43 6.57 3.28 20.00
CA ILE A 43 5.50 3.50 19.02
C ILE A 43 5.83 2.76 17.72
N ALA A 44 7.06 2.88 17.20
CA ALA A 44 7.49 2.17 16.00
C ALA A 44 7.35 0.64 16.15
N LEU A 45 7.74 0.09 17.30
CA LEU A 45 7.57 -1.33 17.58
C LEU A 45 6.09 -1.74 17.67
N GLY A 46 5.26 -0.92 18.33
CA GLY A 46 3.82 -1.15 18.38
C GLY A 46 3.17 -1.15 17.00
N LEU A 47 3.53 -0.20 16.14
CA LEU A 47 3.09 -0.16 14.73
C LEU A 47 3.55 -1.41 13.97
N ALA A 48 4.81 -1.82 14.14
CA ALA A 48 5.33 -3.00 13.47
C ALA A 48 4.55 -4.27 13.85
N ILE A 49 4.34 -4.48 15.15
CA ILE A 49 3.58 -5.63 15.67
C ILE A 49 2.15 -5.59 15.12
N PHE A 50 1.50 -4.43 15.18
CA PHE A 50 0.13 -4.28 14.72
C PHE A 50 -0.02 -4.55 13.22
N ILE A 51 0.89 -4.02 12.39
CA ILE A 51 0.92 -4.30 10.94
C ILE A 51 1.13 -5.79 10.68
N ILE A 52 2.14 -6.41 11.31
CA ILE A 52 2.44 -7.83 11.09
C ILE A 52 1.24 -8.69 11.48
N LEU A 53 0.62 -8.44 12.63
CA LEU A 53 -0.58 -9.16 13.06
C LEU A 53 -1.72 -8.95 12.06
N ASN A 54 -1.97 -7.71 11.63
CA ASN A 54 -3.02 -7.42 10.66
C ASN A 54 -2.81 -8.18 9.33
N GLU A 55 -1.59 -8.17 8.78
CA GLU A 55 -1.26 -8.87 7.53
C GLU A 55 -1.26 -10.39 7.68
N VAL A 56 -0.92 -10.93 8.85
CA VAL A 56 -0.98 -12.37 9.13
C VAL A 56 -2.41 -12.84 9.37
N ILE A 57 -3.28 -12.02 9.96
CA ILE A 57 -4.68 -12.35 10.26
C ILE A 57 -5.58 -12.16 9.03
N LYS A 58 -5.21 -11.26 8.10
CA LYS A 58 -5.97 -10.95 6.87
C LYS A 58 -6.41 -12.18 6.07
N PRO A 59 -5.55 -13.20 5.82
CA PRO A 59 -5.94 -14.40 5.10
C PRO A 59 -6.97 -15.29 5.80
N PHE A 60 -7.27 -15.04 7.07
CA PHE A 60 -8.25 -15.79 7.83
C PHE A 60 -9.61 -15.10 7.87
N TYR A 61 -9.65 -13.77 8.09
CA TYR A 61 -10.92 -13.07 8.22
C TYR A 61 -11.54 -12.62 6.90
N TYR A 62 -10.75 -12.27 5.87
CA TYR A 62 -11.34 -11.89 4.58
C TYR A 62 -12.14 -13.04 3.96
N PRO A 63 -11.61 -14.28 3.89
CA PRO A 63 -12.40 -15.41 3.41
C PRO A 63 -13.60 -15.74 4.29
N ALA A 64 -13.53 -15.46 5.59
CA ALA A 64 -14.67 -15.68 6.50
C ALA A 64 -15.79 -14.64 6.31
N LEU A 65 -15.44 -13.39 5.98
CA LEU A 65 -16.40 -12.29 5.80
C LEU A 65 -16.94 -12.21 4.36
N TYR A 66 -16.13 -12.61 3.38
CA TYR A 66 -16.37 -12.44 1.95
C TYR A 66 -15.96 -13.71 1.17
N PRO A 67 -16.52 -14.89 1.50
CA PRO A 67 -16.11 -16.18 0.95
C PRO A 67 -16.30 -16.31 -0.57
N GLU A 68 -17.21 -15.53 -1.14
CA GLU A 68 -17.46 -15.46 -2.58
C GLU A 68 -16.36 -14.75 -3.37
N ARG A 69 -15.54 -13.93 -2.69
CA ARG A 69 -14.51 -13.08 -3.32
C ARG A 69 -13.10 -13.47 -2.92
N TYR A 70 -12.91 -14.04 -1.74
CA TYR A 70 -11.60 -14.30 -1.18
C TYR A 70 -11.46 -15.71 -0.63
N ASP A 71 -10.31 -16.32 -0.91
CA ASP A 71 -9.81 -17.50 -0.22
C ASP A 71 -8.45 -17.22 0.44
N PHE A 72 -7.96 -18.16 1.24
CA PHE A 72 -6.69 -18.03 1.97
C PHE A 72 -5.49 -17.76 1.05
N LEU A 73 -5.41 -18.43 -0.10
CA LEU A 73 -4.29 -18.34 -1.04
C LEU A 73 -4.36 -17.13 -1.95
N SER A 74 -5.50 -16.44 -2.04
CA SER A 74 -5.70 -15.16 -2.76
C SER A 74 -5.49 -13.93 -1.87
N THR A 75 -5.41 -14.13 -0.55
CA THR A 75 -5.36 -13.05 0.45
C THR A 75 -4.03 -12.92 1.17
N LEU A 76 -3.02 -13.70 0.77
CA LEU A 76 -1.66 -13.55 1.30
C LEU A 76 -1.14 -12.13 1.05
N PRO A 77 -0.24 -11.60 1.89
CA PRO A 77 0.19 -10.20 1.83
C PRO A 77 1.22 -9.94 0.72
N LEU A 78 0.89 -10.31 -0.52
CA LEU A 78 1.76 -10.26 -1.70
C LEU A 78 1.37 -9.14 -2.69
N HIS A 79 0.27 -8.42 -2.46
CA HIS A 79 0.03 -7.17 -3.19
C HIS A 79 1.02 -6.08 -2.74
N LEU A 80 1.20 -5.08 -3.61
CA LEU A 80 2.19 -4.01 -3.44
C LEU A 80 2.06 -3.28 -2.08
N CYS A 81 0.84 -2.86 -1.73
CA CYS A 81 0.57 -2.16 -0.46
C CYS A 81 0.81 -3.06 0.76
N ASN A 82 0.47 -4.36 0.69
CA ASN A 82 0.69 -5.30 1.78
C ASN A 82 2.19 -5.55 2.01
N LEU A 83 2.97 -5.74 0.94
CA LEU A 83 4.43 -5.84 1.05
C LEU A 83 5.04 -4.54 1.54
N ALA A 84 4.56 -3.38 1.10
CA ALA A 84 5.00 -2.08 1.61
C ALA A 84 4.73 -1.95 3.12
N SER A 85 3.56 -2.41 3.61
CA SER A 85 3.24 -2.50 5.04
C SER A 85 4.22 -3.40 5.79
N LEU A 86 4.49 -4.59 5.27
CA LEU A 86 5.46 -5.50 5.89
C LEU A 86 6.87 -4.90 5.89
N PHE A 87 7.29 -4.23 4.82
CA PHE A 87 8.60 -3.56 4.75
C PHE A 87 8.71 -2.42 5.77
N ILE A 88 7.69 -1.57 5.96
CA ILE A 88 7.79 -0.52 6.99
C ILE A 88 7.83 -1.12 8.41
N ALA A 89 7.10 -2.22 8.64
CA ALA A 89 7.17 -2.95 9.91
C ALA A 89 8.56 -3.56 10.15
N ILE A 90 9.14 -4.21 9.13
CA ILE A 90 10.50 -4.75 9.17
C ILE A 90 11.52 -3.62 9.38
N PHE A 91 11.34 -2.47 8.74
CA PHE A 91 12.18 -1.30 8.98
C PHE A 91 12.11 -0.85 10.44
N PHE A 92 10.91 -0.78 11.04
CA PHE A 92 10.78 -0.40 12.44
C PHE A 92 11.48 -1.34 13.40
N ILE A 93 11.60 -2.63 13.07
CA ILE A 93 12.31 -3.63 13.89
C ILE A 93 13.81 -3.62 13.60
N SER A 94 14.19 -3.79 12.34
CA SER A 94 15.58 -3.98 11.90
C SER A 94 16.39 -2.69 11.76
N LYS A 95 15.71 -1.55 11.58
CA LYS A 95 16.30 -0.25 11.22
C LYS A 95 17.09 -0.24 9.90
N ILE A 96 16.95 -1.28 9.08
CA ILE A 96 17.62 -1.37 7.78
C ILE A 96 16.88 -0.48 6.78
N ARG A 97 17.54 0.59 6.34
CA ARG A 97 16.94 1.65 5.50
C ARG A 97 16.40 1.14 4.15
N PHE A 98 16.91 0.04 3.64
CA PHE A 98 16.39 -0.65 2.45
C PHE A 98 14.87 -0.85 2.51
N PHE A 99 14.35 -1.35 3.63
CA PHE A 99 12.91 -1.61 3.77
C PHE A 99 12.09 -0.32 3.90
N PHE A 100 12.65 0.73 4.51
CA PHE A 100 12.03 2.05 4.50
C PHE A 100 11.92 2.58 3.07
N ASN A 101 13.00 2.51 2.28
CA ASN A 101 13.03 3.01 0.91
C ASN A 101 11.95 2.34 0.05
N LEU A 102 11.92 1.00 0.04
CA LEU A 102 10.91 0.26 -0.69
C LEU A 102 9.50 0.64 -0.23
N SER A 103 9.24 0.62 1.08
CA SER A 103 7.93 0.96 1.61
C SER A 103 7.51 2.41 1.30
N PHE A 104 8.45 3.36 1.35
CA PHE A 104 8.16 4.77 1.10
C PHE A 104 7.64 4.98 -0.33
N PHE A 105 8.37 4.48 -1.33
CA PHE A 105 7.98 4.66 -2.73
C PHE A 105 6.78 3.78 -3.12
N TRP A 106 6.79 2.49 -2.72
CA TRP A 106 5.70 1.57 -3.02
C TRP A 106 4.41 1.97 -2.30
N GLY A 107 4.52 2.29 -1.02
CA GLY A 107 3.37 2.58 -0.18
C GLY A 107 2.73 3.92 -0.51
N ILE A 108 3.49 5.01 -0.73
CA ILE A 108 2.88 6.29 -1.11
C ILE A 108 2.21 6.18 -2.48
N SER A 109 2.89 5.58 -3.47
CA SER A 109 2.34 5.41 -4.81
C SER A 109 1.13 4.46 -4.83
N GLY A 110 1.22 3.36 -4.08
CA GLY A 110 0.16 2.37 -3.93
C GLY A 110 -1.06 2.94 -3.22
N VAL A 111 -0.87 3.70 -2.13
CA VAL A 111 -1.96 4.40 -1.43
C VAL A 111 -2.62 5.43 -2.34
N LEU A 112 -1.84 6.20 -3.11
CA LEU A 112 -2.40 7.15 -4.07
C LEU A 112 -3.32 6.46 -5.10
N MET A 113 -2.87 5.33 -5.65
CA MET A 113 -3.67 4.53 -6.58
C MET A 113 -4.91 3.94 -5.88
N ALA A 114 -4.74 3.34 -4.70
CA ALA A 114 -5.82 2.72 -3.94
C ALA A 114 -6.91 3.71 -3.50
N LEU A 115 -6.55 4.94 -3.13
CA LEU A 115 -7.49 5.99 -2.75
C LEU A 115 -8.16 6.65 -3.95
N THR A 116 -7.57 6.60 -5.14
CA THR A 116 -8.20 7.14 -6.36
C THR A 116 -8.96 6.08 -7.14
N GLN A 117 -8.66 4.80 -6.91
CA GLN A 117 -9.26 3.65 -7.57
C GLN A 117 -9.52 2.52 -6.55
N PRO A 118 -10.42 2.73 -5.59
CA PRO A 118 -10.73 1.71 -4.61
C PRO A 118 -11.46 0.52 -5.24
N ASP A 119 -11.29 -0.66 -4.65
CA ASP A 119 -11.84 -1.93 -5.14
C ASP A 119 -12.98 -2.49 -4.27
N TYR A 120 -13.63 -1.64 -3.46
CA TYR A 120 -14.77 -2.00 -2.63
C TYR A 120 -16.12 -1.54 -3.24
N PRO A 121 -17.19 -2.34 -3.14
CA PRO A 121 -18.46 -2.07 -3.85
C PRO A 121 -19.42 -1.12 -3.10
N TYR A 122 -19.26 -0.95 -1.79
CA TYR A 122 -20.22 -0.24 -0.94
C TYR A 122 -19.55 0.87 -0.14
N ASP A 123 -20.29 1.94 0.14
CA ASP A 123 -19.81 3.09 0.89
C ASP A 123 -19.82 2.88 2.41
N PHE A 124 -19.30 3.84 3.18
CA PHE A 124 -19.41 3.87 4.64
C PHE A 124 -20.89 3.74 5.07
N PRO A 125 -21.22 2.91 6.09
CA PRO A 125 -20.33 2.24 7.04
C PRO A 125 -20.03 0.77 6.69
N HIS A 126 -20.03 0.37 5.41
CA HIS A 126 -19.78 -1.03 5.04
C HIS A 126 -18.40 -1.51 5.51
N LEU A 127 -18.31 -2.73 6.05
CA LEU A 127 -17.08 -3.22 6.67
C LEU A 127 -15.91 -3.31 5.67
N HIS A 128 -16.17 -3.64 4.41
CA HIS A 128 -15.12 -3.68 3.37
C HIS A 128 -14.52 -2.29 3.14
N PHE A 129 -15.37 -1.25 3.08
CA PHE A 129 -14.93 0.15 2.98
C PHE A 129 -14.00 0.50 4.15
N ILE A 130 -14.43 0.17 5.38
CA ILE A 130 -13.68 0.50 6.60
C ILE A 130 -12.34 -0.21 6.62
N LEU A 131 -12.32 -1.53 6.37
CA LEU A 131 -11.09 -2.33 6.43
C LEU A 131 -10.11 -1.92 5.32
N PHE A 132 -10.58 -1.68 4.10
CA PHE A 132 -9.73 -1.21 3.01
C PHE A 132 -9.07 0.12 3.37
N ASN A 133 -9.86 1.12 3.76
CA ASN A 133 -9.36 2.45 4.06
C ASN A 133 -8.48 2.46 5.33
N PHE A 134 -8.81 1.66 6.34
CA PHE A 134 -8.01 1.50 7.55
C PHE A 134 -6.60 0.96 7.25
N ASN A 135 -6.50 -0.07 6.40
CA ASN A 135 -5.22 -0.64 6.01
C ASN A 135 -4.32 0.38 5.32
N HIS A 136 -4.88 1.20 4.42
CA HIS A 136 -4.14 2.25 3.72
C HIS A 136 -3.77 3.41 4.64
N ALA A 137 -4.64 3.78 5.58
CA ALA A 137 -4.31 4.74 6.64
C ALA A 137 -3.14 4.27 7.51
N LEU A 138 -3.16 3.01 7.96
CA LEU A 138 -2.12 2.43 8.79
C LEU A 138 -0.76 2.43 8.07
N LEU A 139 -0.74 2.06 6.79
CA LEU A 139 0.45 2.12 5.94
C LEU A 139 0.97 3.55 5.80
N LEU A 140 0.12 4.49 5.36
CA LEU A 140 0.53 5.86 5.12
C LEU A 140 1.01 6.55 6.40
N PHE A 141 0.30 6.35 7.51
CA PHE A 141 0.70 6.83 8.84
C PHE A 141 2.07 6.28 9.24
N SER A 142 2.33 4.99 9.01
CA SER A 142 3.60 4.37 9.38
C SER A 142 4.77 4.88 8.55
N ILE A 143 4.56 5.08 7.24
CA ILE A 143 5.55 5.70 6.36
C ILE A 143 5.86 7.14 6.82
N PHE A 144 4.82 7.93 7.09
CA PHE A 144 5.00 9.31 7.56
C PHE A 144 5.53 9.39 8.99
N PHE A 145 5.29 8.39 9.83
CA PHE A 145 5.96 8.26 11.11
C PHE A 145 7.47 8.04 10.93
N ALA A 146 7.88 7.14 10.02
CA ALA A 146 9.29 6.96 9.71
C ALA A 146 9.93 8.21 9.09
N PHE A 147 9.22 8.86 8.17
CA PHE A 147 9.69 10.05 7.45
C PHE A 147 9.78 11.28 8.37
N ILE A 148 8.67 11.67 9.00
CA ILE A 148 8.55 12.91 9.79
C ILE A 148 9.11 12.72 11.21
N THR A 149 8.63 11.71 11.93
CA THR A 149 8.93 11.53 13.37
C THR A 149 10.34 11.00 13.60
N LEU A 150 10.73 10.01 12.80
CA LEU A 150 12.06 9.37 12.87
C LEU A 150 13.09 10.03 11.95
N LYS A 151 12.68 11.02 11.13
CA LYS A 151 13.55 11.80 10.24
C LYS A 151 14.28 10.97 9.17
N ASN A 152 13.66 9.90 8.66
CA ASN A 152 14.21 9.13 7.54
C ASN A 152 13.82 9.80 6.23
N ILE A 153 14.77 10.44 5.55
CA ILE A 153 14.50 11.19 4.32
C ILE A 153 14.96 10.34 3.12
N PRO A 154 14.15 10.13 2.07
CA PRO A 154 14.63 9.46 0.86
C PRO A 154 15.65 10.33 0.13
N ASP A 155 16.65 9.71 -0.48
CA ASP A 155 17.65 10.35 -1.34
C ASP A 155 17.60 9.76 -2.76
N PHE A 156 18.39 10.32 -3.68
CA PHE A 156 18.38 9.87 -5.08
C PHE A 156 18.77 8.40 -5.23
N LYS A 157 19.71 7.93 -4.41
CA LYS A 157 20.09 6.52 -4.37
C LYS A 157 18.92 5.64 -3.95
N SER A 158 18.15 6.06 -2.93
CA SER A 158 16.96 5.35 -2.47
C SER A 158 15.90 5.21 -3.58
N TYR A 159 15.73 6.24 -4.42
CA TYR A 159 14.86 6.20 -5.61
C TYR A 159 15.35 5.16 -6.63
N GLN A 160 16.64 5.19 -6.98
CA GLN A 160 17.23 4.24 -7.94
C GLN A 160 17.19 2.80 -7.44
N ASP A 161 17.59 2.59 -6.17
CA ASP A 161 17.58 1.28 -5.52
C ASP A 161 16.15 0.72 -5.52
N THR A 162 15.14 1.54 -5.21
CA THR A 162 13.74 1.08 -5.21
C THR A 162 13.33 0.59 -6.59
N ILE A 163 13.64 1.30 -7.67
CA ILE A 163 13.36 0.84 -9.03
C ILE A 163 14.07 -0.49 -9.32
N PHE A 164 15.37 -0.54 -9.04
CA PHE A 164 16.19 -1.72 -9.33
C PHE A 164 15.72 -2.97 -8.59
N TYR A 165 15.43 -2.85 -7.29
CA TYR A 165 14.98 -3.96 -6.45
C TYR A 165 13.50 -4.30 -6.65
N SER A 166 12.70 -3.39 -7.22
CA SER A 166 11.31 -3.72 -7.56
C SER A 166 11.21 -4.83 -8.60
N ILE A 167 12.11 -4.83 -9.59
CA ILE A 167 12.11 -5.80 -10.69
C ILE A 167 12.18 -7.26 -10.18
N PRO A 168 13.21 -7.68 -9.41
CA PRO A 168 13.27 -9.06 -8.93
C PRO A 168 12.11 -9.41 -7.99
N ILE A 169 11.63 -8.47 -7.17
CA ILE A 169 10.50 -8.74 -6.26
C ILE A 169 9.22 -9.00 -7.07
N VAL A 170 8.92 -8.18 -8.06
CA VAL A 170 7.76 -8.36 -8.95
C VAL A 170 7.85 -9.68 -9.72
N LEU A 171 9.04 -10.06 -10.21
CA LEU A 171 9.25 -11.35 -10.88
C LEU A 171 9.01 -12.54 -9.93
N VAL A 172 9.42 -12.43 -8.67
CA VAL A 172 9.13 -13.45 -7.65
C VAL A 172 7.62 -13.53 -7.39
N VAL A 173 6.93 -12.40 -7.21
CA VAL A 173 5.47 -12.38 -7.00
C VAL A 173 4.73 -12.94 -8.22
N PHE A 174 5.15 -12.59 -9.43
CA PHE A 174 4.61 -13.17 -10.66
C PHE A 174 4.77 -14.69 -10.69
N SER A 175 5.95 -15.19 -10.33
CA SER A 175 6.22 -16.63 -10.27
C SER A 175 5.35 -17.33 -9.23
N ILE A 176 5.08 -16.68 -8.09
CA ILE A 176 4.15 -17.19 -7.06
C ILE A 176 2.71 -17.23 -7.59
N ASN A 177 2.24 -16.20 -8.31
CA ASN A 177 0.92 -16.22 -8.96
C ASN A 177 0.79 -17.44 -9.89
N LEU A 178 1.77 -17.64 -10.78
CA LEU A 178 1.77 -18.77 -11.71
C LEU A 178 1.77 -20.12 -10.97
N LEU A 179 2.58 -20.25 -9.91
CA LEU A 179 2.65 -21.47 -9.12
C LEU A 179 1.32 -21.79 -8.41
N ILE A 180 0.68 -20.79 -7.79
CA ILE A 180 -0.61 -20.98 -7.13
C ILE A 180 -1.68 -21.35 -8.16
N ASN A 181 -1.74 -20.66 -9.30
CA ASN A 181 -2.74 -20.92 -10.34
C ASN A 181 -2.53 -22.29 -11.02
N PHE A 182 -1.30 -22.79 -11.05
CA PHE A 182 -1.00 -24.14 -11.53
C PHE A 182 -1.40 -25.22 -10.52
N LEU A 183 -1.17 -24.98 -9.22
CA LEU A 183 -1.42 -25.97 -8.16
C LEU A 183 -2.86 -25.98 -7.65
N SER A 184 -3.54 -24.83 -7.61
CA SER A 184 -4.90 -24.68 -7.13
C SER A 184 -5.88 -24.57 -8.28
N LYS A 185 -6.87 -25.47 -8.31
CA LYS A 185 -7.96 -25.42 -9.31
C LYS A 185 -9.07 -24.45 -8.94
N ASN A 186 -9.15 -24.06 -7.66
CA ASN A 186 -10.24 -23.27 -7.11
C ASN A 186 -9.82 -21.84 -6.74
N THR A 187 -8.54 -21.51 -6.88
CA THR A 187 -7.98 -20.19 -6.55
C THR A 187 -7.37 -19.58 -7.78
N VAL A 188 -7.71 -18.32 -8.05
CA VAL A 188 -6.99 -17.48 -9.01
C VAL A 188 -6.22 -16.42 -8.23
N ALA A 189 -4.93 -16.67 -8.03
CA ALA A 189 -4.01 -15.69 -7.47
C ALA A 189 -3.70 -14.60 -8.51
N ASN A 190 -3.93 -13.36 -8.10
CA ASN A 190 -3.69 -12.17 -8.92
C ASN A 190 -2.99 -11.06 -8.11
N TYR A 191 -1.91 -11.42 -7.43
CA TYR A 191 -1.12 -10.48 -6.64
C TYR A 191 -0.52 -9.39 -7.51
N MET A 192 -0.56 -8.15 -7.00
CA MET A 192 -0.16 -6.94 -7.72
C MET A 192 -0.86 -6.74 -9.07
N TYR A 193 -1.98 -7.44 -9.30
CA TYR A 193 -2.72 -7.43 -10.56
C TYR A 193 -1.85 -7.80 -11.77
N LEU A 194 -0.97 -8.79 -11.63
CA LEU A 194 -0.05 -9.22 -12.69
C LEU A 194 -0.67 -10.24 -13.67
N ILE A 195 -1.79 -10.87 -13.31
CA ILE A 195 -2.46 -11.90 -14.11
C ILE A 195 -3.73 -11.36 -14.77
N GLU A 196 -4.55 -10.63 -14.02
CA GLU A 196 -5.81 -10.04 -14.48
C GLU A 196 -5.93 -8.59 -14.00
N PHE A 197 -6.88 -7.84 -14.57
CA PHE A 197 -7.19 -6.50 -14.08
C PHE A 197 -7.73 -6.51 -12.64
N PRO A 198 -7.50 -5.44 -11.86
CA PRO A 198 -8.29 -5.19 -10.66
C PRO A 198 -9.79 -5.10 -11.01
N LEU A 199 -10.63 -5.54 -10.08
CA LEU A 199 -12.08 -5.32 -10.14
C LEU A 199 -12.37 -3.81 -10.04
N GLY A 200 -12.95 -3.21 -11.08
CA GLY A 200 -13.32 -1.78 -11.14
C GLY A 200 -13.00 -1.11 -12.48
N GLU A 201 -13.91 -0.28 -13.01
CA GLU A 201 -13.85 0.28 -14.38
C GLU A 201 -13.33 1.73 -14.46
N ASN A 202 -12.04 2.02 -14.25
CA ASN A 202 -11.58 3.43 -14.39
C ASN A 202 -10.41 3.60 -15.39
N LEU A 203 -9.21 3.13 -15.06
CA LEU A 203 -8.00 3.28 -15.92
C LEU A 203 -7.66 2.04 -16.75
N THR A 204 -7.99 0.85 -16.24
CA THR A 204 -7.66 -0.44 -16.86
C THR A 204 -8.38 -0.67 -18.19
N ARG A 205 -9.55 -0.04 -18.39
CA ARG A 205 -10.30 -0.09 -19.67
C ARG A 205 -9.53 0.42 -20.89
N PHE A 206 -8.49 1.23 -20.67
CA PHE A 206 -7.66 1.79 -21.73
C PHE A 206 -6.34 1.03 -21.92
N MET A 207 -6.12 -0.04 -21.14
CA MET A 207 -4.90 -0.83 -21.16
C MET A 207 -5.06 -2.02 -22.11
N PRO A 208 -3.96 -2.53 -22.68
CA PRO A 208 -3.96 -3.81 -23.41
C PRO A 208 -4.47 -4.96 -22.53
N ASP A 209 -5.04 -6.00 -23.15
CA ASP A 209 -5.51 -7.18 -22.42
C ASP A 209 -4.39 -7.85 -21.61
N PRO A 210 -4.71 -8.49 -20.47
CA PRO A 210 -3.73 -9.21 -19.70
C PRO A 210 -3.02 -10.30 -20.52
N PRO A 211 -1.70 -10.49 -20.34
CA PRO A 211 -0.83 -9.86 -19.34
C PRO A 211 -0.17 -8.54 -19.80
N PHE A 212 -0.51 -8.01 -20.98
CA PHE A 212 0.19 -6.87 -21.57
C PHE A 212 -0.09 -5.53 -20.85
N HIS A 213 -1.14 -5.45 -20.02
CA HIS A 213 -1.40 -4.30 -19.16
C HIS A 213 -0.25 -3.97 -18.19
N VAL A 214 0.56 -4.96 -17.82
CA VAL A 214 1.76 -4.76 -16.98
C VAL A 214 2.75 -3.79 -17.65
N LEU A 215 2.80 -3.75 -18.99
CA LEU A 215 3.63 -2.79 -19.75
C LEU A 215 3.18 -1.34 -19.53
N ILE A 216 1.92 -1.12 -19.12
CA ILE A 216 1.37 0.19 -18.75
C ILE A 216 1.55 0.46 -17.25
N PHE A 217 1.42 -0.56 -16.40
CA PHE A 217 1.67 -0.41 -14.97
C PHE A 217 3.11 -0.01 -14.63
N ILE A 218 4.11 -0.52 -15.37
CA ILE A 218 5.51 -0.16 -15.16
C ILE A 218 5.76 1.35 -15.31
N PRO A 219 5.44 2.01 -16.44
CA PRO A 219 5.65 3.45 -16.58
C PRO A 219 4.79 4.28 -15.61
N ILE A 220 3.58 3.82 -15.25
CA ILE A 220 2.78 4.47 -14.21
C ILE A 220 3.51 4.41 -12.87
N ALA A 221 4.01 3.24 -12.46
CA ALA A 221 4.75 3.09 -11.21
C ALA A 221 6.01 3.97 -11.19
N LEU A 222 6.77 4.00 -12.29
CA LEU A 222 7.94 4.88 -12.42
C LEU A 222 7.58 6.36 -12.32
N LEU A 223 6.49 6.78 -12.97
CA LEU A 223 5.98 8.15 -12.87
C LEU A 223 5.61 8.50 -11.44
N LEU A 224 4.90 7.61 -10.73
CA LEU A 224 4.50 7.84 -9.34
C LEU A 224 5.70 7.87 -8.39
N PHE A 225 6.72 7.02 -8.61
CA PHE A 225 7.97 7.08 -7.85
C PHE A 225 8.69 8.41 -8.09
N SER A 226 8.72 8.89 -9.34
CA SER A 226 9.30 10.19 -9.67
C SER A 226 8.54 11.35 -9.03
N ILE A 227 7.20 11.33 -9.05
CA ILE A 227 6.36 12.34 -8.37
C ILE A 227 6.62 12.32 -6.87
N THR A 228 6.71 11.14 -6.27
CA THR A 228 7.01 10.96 -4.84
C THR A 228 8.40 11.51 -4.49
N TYR A 229 9.40 11.32 -5.36
CA TYR A 229 10.76 11.83 -5.14
C TYR A 229 10.91 13.34 -5.43
N LEU A 230 10.04 13.90 -6.27
CA LEU A 230 10.18 15.25 -6.83
C LEU A 230 10.41 16.36 -5.78
N PRO A 231 9.70 16.42 -4.63
CA PRO A 231 9.94 17.44 -3.62
C PRO A 231 11.36 17.39 -3.02
N PHE A 232 11.95 16.20 -2.92
CA PHE A 232 13.30 15.99 -2.37
C PHE A 232 14.36 16.42 -3.38
N TYR A 233 14.17 16.08 -4.65
CA TYR A 233 15.04 16.55 -5.73
C TYR A 233 15.14 18.08 -5.77
N PHE A 234 13.99 18.78 -5.68
CA PHE A 234 13.98 20.24 -5.68
C PHE A 234 14.63 20.83 -4.43
N LYS A 235 14.41 20.23 -3.27
CA LYS A 235 15.08 20.65 -2.03
C LYS A 235 16.60 20.56 -2.17
N ASP A 236 17.12 19.42 -2.62
CA ASP A 236 18.57 19.18 -2.72
C ASP A 236 19.23 20.07 -3.79
N LYS A 237 18.53 20.37 -4.88
CA LYS A 237 19.06 21.16 -6.00
C LYS A 237 19.04 22.67 -5.77
N PHE A 238 18.02 23.18 -5.07
CA PHE A 238 17.77 24.63 -4.96
C PHE A 238 17.94 25.20 -3.55
N TYR A 239 18.03 24.36 -2.52
CA TYR A 239 18.10 24.79 -1.12
C TYR A 239 19.24 24.12 -0.33
N SER A 240 20.20 23.47 -1.00
CA SER A 240 21.43 22.94 -0.39
C SER A 240 22.60 23.92 -0.48
#